data_AF-A0A6A5YH91-F1
#
_entry.id   AF-A0A6A5YH91-F1
#
_cell.length_a   1.000
_cell.length_b   1.000
_cell.length_c   1.000
_cell.angle_alpha   90.00
_cell.angle_beta   90.00
_cell.angle_gamma   90.00
#
_symmetry.space_group_name_H-M   'P 1'
#
loop_
_entity.id
_entity.type
_entity.pdbx_description
1 polymer ?
#
loop_
_entity_poly.entity_id
_entity_poly.type
_entity_poly.pdbx_seq_one_letter_code
_entity_poly.pdbx_strand_id
1 'polypeptide(L)'
;MSLFVPQFQIVSDLHLETPVTSPEYASFSLKTHCSNLLLLGDIGLVKDDGLFQFLRGLLSKDRGIRIFYVLGNHESYQLSFSQCLQRIRDFEKEAQLDFAGRFIFLHRNRYDVDKSITILGCTLWTAVSTEQSTEVAARLTDFNERRGIVDWTLDQHLEEHRKDTQWLNAEVESLQLNEPHRQIIVLTHHGPTKDARAIDNQHRGSSVSSGFVSDLSDQPCWTSPSVRLWAFGHTHYSCAFHDEQTGKLVVSNQKGY
;
A
#
# COMPACT_ATOMS: atom_id res chain seq x y z
N MET A 1 11.11 -25.79 9.98
CA MET A 1 10.05 -24.85 10.41
C MET A 1 10.71 -23.80 11.29
N SER A 2 10.40 -22.51 11.10
CA SER A 2 10.88 -21.46 12.01
C SER A 2 10.38 -21.77 13.42
N LEU A 3 11.24 -21.63 14.43
CA LEU A 3 10.84 -21.82 15.84
C LEU A 3 9.86 -20.74 16.32
N PHE A 4 9.76 -19.62 15.59
CA PHE A 4 8.86 -18.50 15.89
C PHE A 4 8.03 -18.13 14.66
N VAL A 5 6.72 -17.92 14.87
CA VAL A 5 5.79 -17.48 13.82
C VAL A 5 6.02 -16.00 13.54
N PRO A 6 6.25 -15.57 12.28
CA PRO A 6 6.32 -14.16 11.94
C PRO A 6 5.06 -13.40 12.36
N GLN A 7 5.24 -12.25 13.01
CA GLN A 7 4.15 -11.39 13.44
C GLN A 7 4.07 -10.18 12.52
N PHE A 8 2.87 -9.88 12.03
CA PHE A 8 2.59 -8.79 11.12
C PHE A 8 1.62 -7.80 11.78
N GLN A 9 1.92 -6.51 11.70
CA GLN A 9 1.01 -5.43 12.08
C GLN A 9 0.73 -4.58 10.86
N ILE A 10 -0.54 -4.44 10.48
CA ILE A 10 -0.99 -3.66 9.32
C ILE A 10 -1.40 -2.28 9.80
N VAL A 11 -0.91 -1.23 9.16
CA VAL A 11 -1.28 0.16 9.44
C VAL A 11 -1.29 0.93 8.11
N SER A 12 -2.29 1.77 7.91
CA SER A 12 -2.37 2.65 6.73
C SER A 12 -3.07 3.97 7.08
N ASP A 13 -2.99 4.93 6.17
CA ASP A 13 -3.77 6.17 6.22
C ASP A 13 -3.58 6.90 7.56
N LEU A 14 -2.32 7.02 7.99
CA LEU A 14 -1.96 7.74 9.24
C LEU A 14 -2.10 9.25 9.08
N HIS A 15 -1.92 9.74 7.85
CA HIS A 15 -1.96 11.14 7.46
C HIS A 15 -1.18 12.06 8.41
N LEU A 16 0.07 11.70 8.72
CA LEU A 16 0.88 12.46 9.69
C LEU A 16 1.22 13.88 9.19
N GLU A 17 1.02 14.15 7.90
CA GLU A 17 1.06 15.50 7.33
C GLU A 17 -0.11 16.38 7.77
N THR A 18 -1.17 15.83 8.37
CA THR A 18 -2.39 16.56 8.67
C THR A 18 -2.43 17.01 10.13
N PRO A 19 -2.72 18.30 10.42
CA PRO A 19 -2.84 19.39 9.45
C PRO A 19 -1.46 19.83 8.91
N VAL A 20 -1.40 20.24 7.63
CA VAL A 20 -0.15 20.63 6.95
C VAL A 20 0.58 21.79 7.63
N THR A 21 -0.14 22.62 8.38
CA THR A 21 0.43 23.73 9.15
C THR A 21 1.16 23.28 10.43
N SER A 22 0.86 22.08 10.94
CA SER A 22 1.50 21.50 12.11
C SER A 22 1.49 19.96 12.02
N PRO A 23 2.30 19.37 11.13
CA PRO A 23 2.36 17.93 10.94
C PRO A 23 2.71 17.16 12.21
N GLU A 24 2.16 15.96 12.37
CA GLU A 24 2.28 15.11 13.56
C GLU A 24 3.53 14.20 13.55
N TYR A 25 4.40 14.27 12.54
CA TYR A 25 5.56 13.36 12.39
C TYR A 25 6.41 13.20 13.66
N ALA A 26 6.63 14.30 14.40
CA ALA A 26 7.46 14.31 15.60
C ALA A 26 6.72 13.89 16.88
N SER A 27 5.40 14.11 16.95
CA SER A 27 4.58 13.85 18.13
C SER A 27 3.87 12.51 18.09
N PHE A 28 3.62 11.97 16.89
CA PHE A 28 2.91 10.71 16.73
C PHE A 28 3.75 9.53 17.21
N SER A 29 3.16 8.70 18.06
CA SER A 29 3.80 7.50 18.60
C SER A 29 3.01 6.26 18.21
N LEU A 30 3.49 5.56 17.18
CA LEU A 30 2.97 4.25 16.82
C LEU A 30 3.47 3.18 17.79
N LYS A 31 2.56 2.47 18.44
CA LYS A 31 2.90 1.29 19.26
C LYS A 31 3.03 0.07 18.33
N THR A 32 4.21 -0.53 18.32
CA THR A 32 4.51 -1.73 17.53
C THR A 32 4.59 -2.94 18.43
N HIS A 33 3.85 -4.00 18.09
CA HIS A 33 3.84 -5.29 18.81
C HIS A 33 4.16 -6.45 17.86
N CYS A 34 5.05 -6.21 16.89
CA CYS A 34 5.36 -7.12 15.80
C CYS A 34 6.82 -7.02 15.37
N SER A 35 7.31 -8.03 14.65
CA SER A 35 8.60 -7.97 13.95
C SER A 35 8.51 -7.47 12.51
N ASN A 36 7.30 -7.43 11.92
CA ASN A 36 7.05 -6.95 10.56
C ASN A 36 5.89 -5.94 10.58
N LEU A 37 6.22 -4.66 10.44
CA LEU A 37 5.24 -3.58 10.33
C LEU A 37 4.97 -3.30 8.85
N LEU A 38 3.71 -3.36 8.45
CA LEU A 38 3.24 -3.13 7.09
C LEU A 38 2.58 -1.76 7.05
N LEU A 39 3.23 -0.78 6.42
CA LEU A 39 2.75 0.58 6.23
C LEU A 39 2.19 0.73 4.81
N LEU A 40 0.87 0.77 4.68
CA LEU A 40 0.17 0.61 3.40
C LEU A 40 -0.32 1.93 2.79
N GLY A 41 0.60 2.89 2.67
CA GLY A 41 0.35 4.19 2.06
C GLY A 41 -0.38 5.19 2.95
N ASP A 42 -0.36 6.44 2.49
CA ASP A 42 -0.92 7.61 3.16
C ASP A 42 -0.40 7.77 4.61
N ILE A 43 0.90 7.52 4.78
CA ILE A 43 1.59 7.73 6.06
C ILE A 43 1.99 9.20 6.23
N GLY A 44 2.37 9.84 5.13
CA GLY A 44 2.90 11.20 5.11
C GLY A 44 3.19 11.69 3.70
N LEU A 45 3.65 12.94 3.57
CA LEU A 45 4.12 13.53 2.31
C LEU A 45 5.62 13.30 2.14
N VAL A 46 6.06 12.76 1.00
CA VAL A 46 7.48 12.49 0.74
C VAL A 46 8.32 13.76 0.54
N LYS A 47 7.69 14.88 0.18
CA LYS A 47 8.36 16.19 0.14
C LYS A 47 8.76 16.71 1.52
N ASP A 48 8.17 16.18 2.60
CA ASP A 48 8.45 16.59 3.97
C ASP A 48 9.44 15.60 4.63
N ASP A 49 10.61 16.10 5.02
CA ASP A 49 11.62 15.27 5.67
C ASP A 49 11.17 14.72 7.04
N GLY A 50 10.12 15.29 7.63
CA GLY A 50 9.45 14.78 8.83
C GLY A 50 8.99 13.33 8.68
N LEU A 51 8.51 12.92 7.50
CA LEU A 51 8.16 11.52 7.22
C LEU A 51 9.38 10.60 7.42
N PHE A 52 10.53 10.96 6.86
CA PHE A 52 11.75 10.17 7.01
C PHE A 52 12.26 10.18 8.45
N GLN A 53 12.13 11.29 9.18
CA GLN A 53 12.45 11.34 10.62
C GLN A 53 11.56 10.38 11.43
N PHE A 54 10.27 10.34 11.13
CA PHE A 54 9.33 9.39 11.74
C PHE A 54 9.74 7.93 11.48
N LEU A 55 10.04 7.58 10.22
CA LEU A 55 10.48 6.23 9.84
C LEU A 55 11.82 5.84 10.50
N ARG A 56 12.81 6.75 10.54
CA ARG A 56 14.06 6.53 11.30
C ARG A 56 13.78 6.31 12.78
N GLY A 57 12.82 7.05 13.35
CA GLY A 57 12.39 6.89 14.73
C GLY A 57 11.85 5.49 15.03
N LEU A 58 11.00 4.95 14.15
CA LEU A 58 10.49 3.57 14.28
C LEU A 58 11.63 2.54 14.22
N LEU A 59 12.51 2.66 13.21
CA LEU A 59 13.65 1.76 13.03
C LEU A 59 14.66 1.82 14.19
N SER A 60 14.82 3.00 14.81
CA SER A 60 15.77 3.20 15.91
C SER A 60 15.25 2.67 17.24
N LYS A 61 13.94 2.81 17.50
CA LYS A 61 13.30 2.41 18.77
C LYS A 61 13.24 0.89 18.93
N ASP A 62 12.99 0.17 17.84
CA ASP A 62 12.94 -1.29 17.85
C ASP A 62 13.94 -1.86 16.84
N ARG A 63 14.98 -2.55 17.34
CA ARG A 63 16.02 -3.15 16.47
C ARG A 63 15.54 -4.41 15.75
N GLY A 64 14.47 -5.04 16.21
CA GLY A 64 13.89 -6.25 15.64
C GLY A 64 12.82 -5.99 14.58
N ILE A 65 12.34 -4.74 14.45
CA ILE A 65 11.30 -4.39 13.50
C ILE A 65 11.86 -4.29 12.08
N ARG A 66 11.12 -4.88 11.12
CA ARG A 66 11.21 -4.58 9.69
C ARG A 66 9.97 -3.79 9.28
N ILE A 67 10.17 -2.76 8.48
CA ILE A 67 9.12 -1.91 7.91
C ILE A 67 8.99 -2.25 6.43
N PHE A 68 7.81 -2.71 6.03
CA PHE A 68 7.40 -2.88 4.64
C PHE A 68 6.54 -1.69 4.26
N TYR A 69 7.02 -0.88 3.32
CA TYR A 69 6.40 0.38 2.96
C TYR A 69 5.82 0.30 1.55
N VAL A 70 4.53 0.57 1.41
CA VAL A 70 3.84 0.79 0.13
C VAL A 70 3.48 2.27 0.04
N LEU A 71 3.63 2.89 -1.13
CA LEU A 71 3.16 4.26 -1.33
C LEU A 71 1.65 4.28 -1.47
N GLY A 72 1.01 5.27 -0.86
CA GLY A 72 -0.30 5.74 -1.24
C GLY A 72 -0.23 6.90 -2.22
N ASN A 73 -1.37 7.54 -2.43
CA ASN A 73 -1.47 8.68 -3.32
C ASN A 73 -0.94 9.96 -2.64
N HIS A 74 -1.14 10.11 -1.32
CA HIS A 74 -0.69 11.29 -0.58
C HIS A 74 0.82 11.46 -0.58
N GLU A 75 1.60 10.37 -0.54
CA GLU A 75 3.06 10.46 -0.53
C GLU A 75 3.62 11.33 -1.66
N SER A 76 2.97 11.32 -2.82
CA SER A 76 3.43 12.03 -4.02
C SER A 76 2.86 13.44 -4.17
N TYR A 77 2.02 13.92 -3.26
CA TYR A 77 1.40 15.23 -3.39
C TYR A 77 2.45 16.36 -3.40
N GLN A 78 2.34 17.22 -4.41
CA GLN A 78 3.24 18.32 -4.76
C GLN A 78 4.67 17.88 -5.16
N LEU A 79 4.83 16.62 -5.55
CA LEU A 79 5.99 16.10 -6.27
C LEU A 79 5.51 15.45 -7.57
N SER A 80 6.40 15.30 -8.55
CA SER A 80 6.13 14.32 -9.60
C SER A 80 6.22 12.92 -9.00
N PHE A 81 5.47 11.96 -9.57
CA PHE A 81 5.53 10.57 -9.08
C PHE A 81 6.96 10.01 -9.12
N SER A 82 7.75 10.36 -10.15
CA SER A 82 9.15 9.94 -10.26
C SER A 82 10.06 10.54 -9.18
N GLN A 83 9.86 11.80 -8.81
CA GLN A 83 10.59 12.44 -7.70
C GLN A 83 10.26 11.79 -6.36
N CYS A 84 8.98 11.46 -6.14
CA CYS A 84 8.53 10.73 -4.95
C CYS A 84 9.23 9.36 -4.86
N LEU A 85 9.18 8.55 -5.93
CA LEU A 85 9.85 7.24 -5.98
C LEU A 85 11.35 7.36 -5.71
N GLN A 86 12.01 8.35 -6.30
CA GLN A 86 13.45 8.56 -6.12
C GLN A 86 13.79 8.86 -4.65
N ARG A 87 13.04 9.74 -3.99
CA ARG A 87 13.28 10.09 -2.57
C ARG A 87 13.08 8.89 -1.64
N ILE A 88 12.05 8.08 -1.84
CA ILE A 88 11.86 6.85 -1.05
C ILE A 88 12.99 5.85 -1.31
N ARG A 89 13.44 5.68 -2.55
CA ARG A 89 14.57 4.80 -2.89
C ARG A 89 15.89 5.27 -2.30
N ASP A 90 16.10 6.58 -2.21
CA ASP A 90 17.29 7.12 -1.54
C ASP A 90 17.23 6.88 -0.03
N PHE A 91 16.06 7.05 0.60
CA PHE A 91 15.86 6.66 1.99
C PHE A 91 16.06 5.15 2.23
N GLU A 92 15.60 4.29 1.33
CA GLU A 92 15.83 2.84 1.41
C GLU A 92 17.33 2.51 1.38
N LYS A 93 18.12 3.17 0.53
CA LYS A 93 19.58 3.01 0.49
C LYS A 93 20.25 3.50 1.78
N GLU A 94 19.81 4.63 2.32
CA GLU A 94 20.30 5.12 3.62
C GLU A 94 19.97 4.10 4.72
N ALA A 95 18.74 3.62 4.77
CA ALA A 95 18.29 2.65 5.76
C ALA A 95 18.96 1.27 5.62
N GLN A 96 19.43 0.92 4.41
CA GLN A 96 20.27 -0.25 4.19
C GLN A 96 21.57 -0.16 4.99
N LEU A 97 22.19 1.02 5.06
CA LEU A 97 23.43 1.27 5.77
C LEU A 97 23.19 1.46 7.28
N ASP A 98 22.22 2.30 7.64
CA ASP A 98 22.03 2.75 9.02
C ASP A 98 21.19 1.78 9.86
N PHE A 99 20.31 1.01 9.22
CA PHE A 99 19.36 0.12 9.88
C PHE A 99 19.42 -1.32 9.35
N ALA A 100 20.52 -1.69 8.68
CA ALA A 100 20.76 -3.04 8.18
C ALA A 100 19.64 -3.57 7.25
N GLY A 101 19.07 -2.69 6.42
CA GLY A 101 18.05 -3.08 5.42
C GLY A 101 16.69 -3.41 6.01
N ARG A 102 16.40 -2.91 7.23
CA ARG A 102 15.11 -3.14 7.89
C ARG A 102 13.98 -2.25 7.37
N PHE A 103 14.25 -1.34 6.43
CA PHE A 103 13.22 -0.67 5.64
C PHE A 103 13.19 -1.28 4.25
N ILE A 104 12.02 -1.75 3.82
CA ILE A 104 11.80 -2.44 2.56
C ILE A 104 10.74 -1.67 1.79
N PHE A 105 11.12 -1.06 0.67
CA PHE A 105 10.18 -0.36 -0.19
C PHE A 105 9.57 -1.31 -1.22
N LEU A 106 8.25 -1.43 -1.17
CA LEU A 106 7.43 -2.29 -2.02
C LEU A 106 6.73 -1.47 -3.10
N HIS A 107 7.39 -1.37 -4.25
CA HIS A 107 6.82 -0.80 -5.46
C HIS A 107 7.08 -1.77 -6.60
N ARG A 108 6.09 -2.64 -6.84
CA ARG A 108 6.22 -3.83 -7.70
C ARG A 108 7.43 -4.66 -7.28
N ASN A 109 7.48 -5.00 -6.00
CA ASN A 109 8.61 -5.70 -5.42
C ASN A 109 8.17 -6.90 -4.55
N ARG A 110 9.05 -7.88 -4.48
CA ARG A 110 8.89 -9.11 -3.72
C ARG A 110 9.87 -9.15 -2.56
N TYR A 111 9.42 -9.66 -1.41
CA TYR A 111 10.30 -9.96 -0.29
C TYR A 111 9.92 -11.30 0.35
N ASP A 112 10.90 -12.20 0.45
CA ASP A 112 10.74 -13.48 1.13
C ASP A 112 11.02 -13.32 2.62
N VAL A 113 9.97 -13.37 3.45
CA VAL A 113 10.10 -13.22 4.91
C VAL A 113 10.86 -14.40 5.50
N ASP A 114 10.55 -15.60 4.99
CA ASP A 114 11.26 -16.85 5.25
C ASP A 114 11.05 -17.83 4.08
N LYS A 115 11.32 -19.13 4.30
CA LYS A 115 11.17 -20.18 3.29
C LYS A 115 9.72 -20.48 2.90
N SER A 116 8.75 -19.99 3.67
CA SER A 116 7.33 -20.29 3.52
C SER A 116 6.47 -19.06 3.25
N ILE A 117 6.90 -17.85 3.62
CA ILE A 117 6.09 -16.64 3.48
C ILE A 117 6.77 -15.65 2.54
N THR A 118 5.99 -15.15 1.59
CA THR A 118 6.40 -14.13 0.61
C THR A 118 5.46 -12.95 0.67
N ILE A 119 6.02 -11.76 0.65
CA ILE A 119 5.30 -10.50 0.52
C ILE A 119 5.47 -9.99 -0.91
N LEU A 120 4.37 -9.65 -1.56
CA LEU A 120 4.33 -8.87 -2.80
C LEU A 120 3.71 -7.53 -2.47
N GLY A 121 4.26 -6.43 -2.98
CA GLY A 121 3.62 -5.13 -2.80
C GLY A 121 3.86 -4.12 -3.91
N CYS A 122 2.82 -3.32 -4.13
CA CYS A 122 2.75 -2.21 -5.07
C CYS A 122 1.65 -1.25 -4.62
N THR A 123 1.61 -0.02 -5.14
CA THR A 123 0.54 0.93 -4.81
C THR A 123 -0.83 0.42 -5.24
N LEU A 124 -0.88 -0.32 -6.37
CA LEU A 124 -2.10 -0.72 -7.06
C LEU A 124 -2.94 0.52 -7.36
N TRP A 125 -2.45 1.41 -8.21
CA TRP A 125 -3.32 2.47 -8.77
C TRP A 125 -4.58 1.85 -9.35
N THR A 126 -5.66 2.61 -9.52
CA THR A 126 -6.97 2.02 -9.87
C THR A 126 -7.30 2.03 -11.36
N ALA A 127 -8.07 1.03 -11.80
CA ALA A 127 -8.78 1.03 -13.07
C ALA A 127 -9.99 1.96 -13.01
N VAL A 128 -9.74 3.27 -13.11
CA VAL A 128 -10.81 4.28 -13.23
C VAL A 128 -11.67 3.96 -14.45
N SER A 129 -12.98 3.84 -14.23
CA SER A 129 -13.90 3.48 -15.32
C SER A 129 -14.12 4.65 -16.27
N THR A 130 -14.41 4.36 -17.54
CA THR A 130 -14.69 5.39 -18.54
C THR A 130 -15.83 6.31 -18.08
N GLU A 131 -16.88 5.74 -17.48
CA GLU A 131 -18.07 6.46 -17.01
C GLU A 131 -17.76 7.42 -15.85
N GLN A 132 -16.76 7.10 -15.02
CA GLN A 132 -16.40 7.88 -13.84
C GLN A 132 -15.18 8.78 -14.07
N SER A 133 -14.45 8.61 -15.17
CA SER A 133 -13.20 9.31 -15.50
C SER A 133 -13.24 10.83 -15.25
N THR A 134 -14.25 11.52 -15.77
CA THR A 134 -14.42 12.97 -15.60
C THR A 134 -14.61 13.37 -14.14
N GLU A 135 -15.50 12.68 -13.42
CA GLU A 135 -15.78 13.00 -12.01
C GLU A 135 -14.58 12.66 -11.11
N VAL A 136 -13.89 11.55 -11.39
CA VAL A 136 -12.68 11.15 -10.68
C VAL A 136 -11.57 12.19 -10.87
N ALA A 137 -11.27 12.57 -12.12
CA ALA A 137 -10.26 13.57 -12.43
C ALA A 137 -10.59 14.95 -11.82
N ALA A 138 -11.88 15.30 -11.72
CA ALA A 138 -12.30 16.58 -11.14
C ALA A 138 -12.27 16.60 -9.60
N ARG A 139 -12.51 15.46 -8.93
CA ARG A 139 -12.71 15.42 -7.47
C ARG A 139 -11.53 14.89 -6.69
N LEU A 140 -10.75 13.96 -7.24
CA LEU A 140 -9.59 13.41 -6.53
C LEU A 140 -8.46 14.44 -6.51
N THR A 141 -7.88 14.63 -5.32
CA THR A 141 -6.78 15.58 -5.15
C THR A 141 -5.56 15.17 -5.98
N ASP A 142 -5.41 13.89 -6.29
CA ASP A 142 -4.32 13.32 -7.12
C ASP A 142 -4.10 14.12 -8.41
N PHE A 143 -5.18 14.52 -9.08
CA PHE A 143 -5.18 15.23 -10.36
C PHE A 143 -5.23 16.75 -10.21
N ASN A 144 -5.22 17.27 -8.98
CA ASN A 144 -5.25 18.71 -8.75
C ASN A 144 -3.89 19.35 -9.05
N GLU A 145 -3.83 20.29 -10.00
CA GLU A 145 -2.58 20.94 -10.46
C GLU A 145 -1.73 21.58 -9.35
N ARG A 146 -2.33 22.01 -8.23
CA ARG A 146 -1.64 22.74 -7.15
C ARG A 146 -1.37 21.89 -5.90
N ARG A 147 -2.27 20.96 -5.61
CA ARG A 147 -2.26 20.18 -4.36
C ARG A 147 -1.96 18.71 -4.58
N GLY A 148 -2.23 18.20 -5.78
CA GLY A 148 -2.05 16.82 -6.18
C GLY A 148 -0.64 16.50 -6.63
N ILE A 149 -0.54 15.41 -7.39
CA ILE A 149 0.72 14.91 -7.93
C ILE A 149 1.07 15.74 -9.16
N VAL A 150 2.30 16.24 -9.23
CA VAL A 150 2.75 17.13 -10.30
C VAL A 150 2.77 16.36 -11.63
N ASP A 151 2.17 16.96 -12.65
CA ASP A 151 2.03 16.43 -14.00
C ASP A 151 1.33 15.06 -14.10
N TRP A 152 0.53 14.71 -13.08
CA TRP A 152 -0.18 13.43 -13.01
C TRP A 152 -1.47 13.44 -13.84
N THR A 153 -1.53 12.56 -14.83
CA THR A 153 -2.70 12.44 -15.71
C THR A 153 -3.45 11.15 -15.44
N LEU A 154 -4.74 11.12 -15.82
CA LEU A 154 -5.54 9.90 -15.76
C LEU A 154 -4.92 8.76 -16.59
N ASP A 155 -4.31 9.08 -17.73
CA ASP A 155 -3.62 8.08 -18.57
C ASP A 155 -2.43 7.46 -17.84
N GLN A 156 -1.64 8.27 -17.13
CA GLN A 156 -0.52 7.78 -16.30
C GLN A 156 -1.02 6.92 -15.14
N HIS A 157 -2.10 7.33 -14.48
CA HIS A 157 -2.75 6.56 -13.42
C HIS A 157 -3.19 5.18 -13.89
N LEU A 158 -3.89 5.11 -15.03
CA LEU A 158 -4.31 3.86 -15.65
C LEU A 158 -3.13 3.02 -16.12
N GLU A 159 -2.05 3.64 -16.58
CA GLU A 159 -0.84 2.93 -16.99
C GLU A 159 -0.11 2.31 -15.80
N GLU A 160 0.02 3.02 -14.67
CA GLU A 160 0.58 2.42 -13.46
C GLU A 160 -0.32 1.32 -12.89
N HIS A 161 -1.65 1.43 -12.99
CA HIS A 161 -2.55 0.33 -12.65
C HIS A 161 -2.26 -0.93 -13.47
N ARG A 162 -2.09 -0.78 -14.80
CA ARG A 162 -1.76 -1.93 -15.68
C ARG A 162 -0.42 -2.55 -15.32
N LYS A 163 0.60 -1.75 -15.04
CA LYS A 163 1.92 -2.26 -14.60
C LYS A 163 1.82 -3.03 -13.28
N ASP A 164 1.08 -2.49 -12.31
CA ASP A 164 0.90 -3.10 -10.99
C ASP A 164 0.17 -4.44 -11.11
N THR A 165 -0.95 -4.48 -11.83
CA THR A 165 -1.75 -5.70 -12.03
C THR A 165 -1.02 -6.77 -12.84
N GLN A 166 -0.35 -6.39 -13.94
CA GLN A 166 0.45 -7.32 -14.74
C GLN A 166 1.58 -7.93 -13.92
N TRP A 167 2.31 -7.11 -13.16
CA TRP A 167 3.39 -7.58 -12.30
C TRP A 167 2.87 -8.51 -11.20
N LEU A 168 1.80 -8.14 -10.50
CA LEU A 168 1.20 -8.97 -9.45
C LEU A 168 0.75 -10.33 -9.98
N ASN A 169 0.05 -10.35 -11.11
CA ASN A 169 -0.40 -11.60 -11.74
C ASN A 169 0.80 -12.50 -12.08
N ALA A 170 1.82 -11.95 -12.75
CA ALA A 170 3.01 -12.70 -13.14
C ALA A 170 3.78 -13.26 -11.94
N GLU A 171 3.95 -12.49 -10.86
CA GLU A 171 4.63 -12.96 -9.65
C GLU A 171 3.85 -14.06 -8.92
N VAL A 172 2.52 -13.90 -8.79
CA VAL A 172 1.67 -14.91 -8.14
C VAL A 172 1.68 -16.22 -8.94
N GLU A 173 1.53 -16.15 -10.27
CA GLU A 173 1.58 -17.32 -11.15
C GLU A 173 2.95 -18.02 -11.07
N SER A 174 4.04 -17.25 -11.10
CA SER A 174 5.40 -17.78 -10.97
C SER A 174 5.61 -18.48 -9.63
N LEU A 175 5.18 -17.87 -8.53
CA LEU A 175 5.25 -18.46 -7.19
C LEU A 175 4.44 -19.74 -7.07
N GLN A 176 3.23 -19.75 -7.63
CA GLN A 176 2.36 -20.92 -7.60
C GLN A 176 2.94 -22.09 -8.41
N LEU A 177 3.59 -21.80 -9.55
CA LEU A 177 4.18 -22.83 -10.41
C LEU A 177 5.51 -23.36 -9.84
N ASN A 178 6.40 -22.45 -9.43
CA ASN A 178 7.79 -22.76 -9.13
C ASN A 178 8.06 -22.97 -7.63
N GLU A 179 7.27 -22.34 -6.76
CA GLU A 179 7.45 -22.38 -5.31
C GLU A 179 6.12 -22.65 -4.57
N PRO A 180 5.36 -23.71 -4.93
CA PRO A 180 3.98 -23.94 -4.46
C PRO A 180 3.83 -24.12 -2.94
N HIS A 181 4.94 -24.28 -2.23
CA HIS A 181 4.98 -24.37 -0.77
C HIS A 181 4.84 -22.99 -0.08
N ARG A 182 4.99 -21.89 -0.83
CA ARG A 182 4.91 -20.54 -0.29
C ARG A 182 3.47 -20.06 -0.13
N GLN A 183 3.25 -19.36 0.98
CA GLN A 183 2.08 -18.55 1.25
C GLN A 183 2.40 -17.09 0.90
N ILE A 184 1.49 -16.46 0.18
CA ILE A 184 1.67 -15.10 -0.35
C ILE A 184 0.81 -14.12 0.47
N ILE A 185 1.45 -13.03 0.87
CA ILE A 185 0.83 -11.83 1.41
C ILE A 185 0.92 -10.75 0.32
N VAL A 186 -0.21 -10.17 -0.07
CA VAL A 186 -0.25 -9.04 -1.02
C VAL A 186 -0.55 -7.76 -0.26
N LEU A 187 0.26 -6.73 -0.49
CA LEU A 187 0.16 -5.42 0.15
C LEU A 187 -0.06 -4.35 -0.90
N THR A 188 -1.20 -3.66 -0.83
CA THR A 188 -1.53 -2.55 -1.72
C THR A 188 -1.93 -1.31 -0.95
N HIS A 189 -2.00 -0.16 -1.61
CA HIS A 189 -2.65 1.01 -1.00
C HIS A 189 -4.12 1.06 -1.41
N HIS A 190 -4.42 1.15 -2.71
CA HIS A 190 -5.82 1.18 -3.16
C HIS A 190 -6.49 -0.19 -3.00
N GLY A 191 -7.82 -0.16 -2.95
CA GLY A 191 -8.63 -1.34 -2.69
C GLY A 191 -8.67 -2.32 -3.89
N PRO A 192 -8.51 -3.63 -3.65
CA PRO A 192 -8.47 -4.66 -4.69
C PRO A 192 -9.84 -5.27 -5.03
N THR A 193 -10.92 -4.79 -4.38
CA THR A 193 -12.24 -5.39 -4.50
C THR A 193 -13.36 -4.36 -4.39
N LYS A 194 -14.49 -4.67 -5.03
CA LYS A 194 -15.76 -3.95 -4.90
C LYS A 194 -16.71 -4.60 -3.88
N ASP A 195 -16.24 -5.59 -3.12
CA ASP A 195 -17.04 -6.26 -2.10
C ASP A 195 -17.61 -5.24 -1.10
N ALA A 196 -18.90 -5.37 -0.81
CA ALA A 196 -19.63 -4.44 0.04
C ALA A 196 -19.15 -4.43 1.51
N ARG A 197 -18.37 -5.43 1.93
CA ARG A 197 -17.70 -5.51 3.25
C ARG A 197 -16.40 -4.72 3.30
N ALA A 198 -15.83 -4.34 2.16
CA ALA A 198 -14.61 -3.53 2.04
C ALA A 198 -14.91 -2.03 1.80
N ILE A 199 -16.19 -1.66 1.68
CA ILE A 199 -16.64 -0.32 1.32
C ILE A 199 -17.57 0.21 2.40
N ASP A 200 -17.29 1.41 2.91
CA ASP A 200 -18.22 2.11 3.80
C ASP A 200 -19.59 2.29 3.12
N ASN A 201 -20.67 2.00 3.86
CA ASN A 201 -22.04 2.17 3.39
C ASN A 201 -22.31 3.57 2.82
N GLN A 202 -21.67 4.62 3.34
CA GLN A 202 -21.84 5.99 2.87
C GLN A 202 -21.27 6.24 1.45
N HIS A 203 -20.37 5.38 0.99
CA HIS A 203 -19.72 5.50 -0.33
C HIS A 203 -20.28 4.53 -1.38
N ARG A 204 -21.28 3.72 -1.02
CA ARG A 204 -21.95 2.82 -1.97
C ARG A 204 -22.60 3.62 -3.09
N GLY A 205 -22.28 3.26 -4.33
CA GLY A 205 -22.78 3.95 -5.52
C GLY A 205 -22.15 5.33 -5.78
N SER A 206 -21.04 5.67 -5.09
CA SER A 206 -20.30 6.90 -5.35
C SER A 206 -19.90 7.02 -6.83
N SER A 207 -20.06 8.22 -7.40
CA SER A 207 -19.69 8.53 -8.79
C SER A 207 -18.18 8.54 -9.03
N VAL A 208 -17.38 8.37 -7.98
CA VAL A 208 -15.92 8.33 -8.03
C VAL A 208 -15.31 7.05 -7.44
N SER A 209 -16.13 6.01 -7.20
CA SER A 209 -15.67 4.78 -6.55
C SER A 209 -14.51 4.09 -7.27
N SER A 210 -14.44 4.14 -8.60
CA SER A 210 -13.31 3.59 -9.38
C SER A 210 -11.99 4.38 -9.22
N GLY A 211 -12.03 5.55 -8.60
CA GLY A 211 -10.84 6.26 -8.13
C GLY A 211 -10.19 5.62 -6.90
N PHE A 212 -10.95 4.82 -6.13
CA PHE A 212 -10.51 4.26 -4.84
C PHE A 212 -10.27 2.75 -4.86
N VAL A 213 -11.05 2.03 -5.68
CA VAL A 213 -10.99 0.56 -5.74
C VAL A 213 -11.03 0.05 -7.18
N SER A 214 -10.34 -1.07 -7.43
CA SER A 214 -10.45 -1.87 -8.65
C SER A 214 -11.00 -3.24 -8.32
N ASP A 215 -11.83 -3.81 -9.19
CA ASP A 215 -12.30 -5.18 -8.98
C ASP A 215 -11.27 -6.14 -9.59
N LEU A 216 -10.51 -6.83 -8.74
CA LEU A 216 -9.54 -7.84 -9.19
C LEU A 216 -10.08 -9.26 -9.07
N SER A 217 -11.39 -9.46 -8.85
CA SER A 217 -11.96 -10.78 -8.53
C SER A 217 -11.73 -11.85 -9.60
N ASP A 218 -11.50 -11.45 -10.85
CA ASP A 218 -11.20 -12.33 -11.99
C ASP A 218 -9.69 -12.48 -12.27
N GLN A 219 -8.82 -11.78 -11.54
CA GLN A 219 -7.39 -11.76 -11.79
C GLN A 219 -6.68 -12.98 -11.18
N PRO A 220 -5.61 -13.50 -11.81
CA PRO A 220 -4.76 -14.56 -11.24
C PRO A 220 -4.27 -14.26 -9.83
N CYS A 221 -3.83 -13.03 -9.56
CA CYS A 221 -3.35 -12.61 -8.25
C CYS A 221 -4.44 -12.69 -7.16
N TRP A 222 -5.72 -12.54 -7.53
CA TRP A 222 -6.84 -12.69 -6.60
C TRP A 222 -7.26 -14.15 -6.46
N THR A 223 -7.51 -14.83 -7.58
CA THR A 223 -8.07 -16.19 -7.59
C THR A 223 -7.11 -17.26 -7.08
N SER A 224 -5.80 -16.96 -7.01
CA SER A 224 -4.81 -17.90 -6.50
C SER A 224 -5.06 -18.31 -5.03
N PRO A 225 -5.09 -19.62 -4.71
CA PRO A 225 -5.16 -20.10 -3.34
C PRO A 225 -3.86 -19.91 -2.57
N SER A 226 -2.74 -19.64 -3.26
CA SER A 226 -1.45 -19.35 -2.62
C SER A 226 -1.44 -17.98 -1.94
N VAL A 227 -2.29 -17.04 -2.38
CA VAL A 227 -2.51 -15.77 -1.70
C VAL A 227 -3.41 -15.99 -0.49
N ARG A 228 -2.82 -15.90 0.72
CA ARG A 228 -3.51 -16.16 2.00
C ARG A 228 -3.94 -14.89 2.71
N LEU A 229 -3.31 -13.75 2.40
CA LEU A 229 -3.64 -12.44 2.95
C LEU A 229 -3.54 -11.37 1.85
N TRP A 230 -4.54 -10.51 1.76
CA TRP A 230 -4.48 -9.25 1.02
C TRP A 230 -4.76 -8.10 1.99
N ALA A 231 -3.80 -7.19 2.15
CA ALA A 231 -3.96 -6.01 2.99
C ALA A 231 -3.91 -4.71 2.15
N PHE A 232 -4.78 -3.75 2.46
CA PHE A 232 -4.90 -2.49 1.72
C PHE A 232 -5.34 -1.30 2.60
N GLY A 233 -5.27 -0.07 2.09
CA GLY A 233 -5.67 1.19 2.74
C GLY A 233 -6.67 2.01 1.92
N HIS A 234 -6.50 3.33 1.87
CA HIS A 234 -7.13 4.33 0.99
C HIS A 234 -8.64 4.58 1.15
N THR A 235 -9.43 3.56 1.49
CA THR A 235 -10.90 3.66 1.51
C THR A 235 -11.46 4.34 2.76
N HIS A 236 -10.59 4.66 3.73
CA HIS A 236 -10.87 5.16 5.09
C HIS A 236 -11.87 4.30 5.87
N TYR A 237 -11.93 3.02 5.53
CA TYR A 237 -12.83 2.05 6.12
C TYR A 237 -12.07 0.78 6.48
N SER A 238 -11.94 0.53 7.79
CA SER A 238 -11.28 -0.68 8.29
C SER A 238 -12.22 -1.89 8.16
N CYS A 239 -11.69 -2.99 7.62
CA CYS A 239 -12.44 -4.23 7.43
C CYS A 239 -11.55 -5.45 7.63
N ALA A 240 -12.16 -6.58 7.98
CA ALA A 240 -11.51 -7.88 8.00
C ALA A 240 -12.53 -8.96 7.67
N PHE A 241 -12.33 -9.67 6.55
CA PHE A 241 -13.20 -10.78 6.15
C PHE A 241 -12.41 -11.81 5.35
N HIS A 242 -12.93 -13.04 5.29
CA HIS A 242 -12.42 -14.05 4.37
C HIS A 242 -13.20 -14.01 3.07
N ASP A 243 -12.49 -13.96 1.95
CA ASP A 243 -13.08 -14.19 0.64
C ASP A 243 -13.56 -15.65 0.56
N GLU A 244 -14.83 -15.86 0.21
CA GLU A 244 -15.46 -17.17 0.25
C GLU A 244 -14.91 -18.15 -0.78
N GLN A 245 -14.43 -17.64 -1.93
CA GLN A 245 -14.00 -18.47 -3.04
C GLN A 245 -12.59 -19.01 -2.84
N THR A 246 -11.70 -18.18 -2.30
CA THR A 246 -10.28 -18.48 -2.17
C THR A 246 -9.82 -18.70 -0.72
N GLY A 247 -10.66 -18.33 0.25
CA GLY A 247 -10.38 -18.44 1.69
C GLY A 247 -9.34 -17.44 2.20
N LYS A 248 -8.86 -16.50 1.37
CA LYS A 248 -7.86 -15.50 1.79
C LYS A 248 -8.47 -14.48 2.72
N LEU A 249 -7.67 -14.04 3.68
CA LEU A 249 -8.04 -12.95 4.57
C LEU A 249 -7.83 -11.62 3.85
N VAL A 250 -8.87 -10.81 3.75
CA VAL A 250 -8.85 -9.46 3.18
C VAL A 250 -8.98 -8.46 4.32
N VAL A 251 -7.98 -7.57 4.47
CA VAL A 251 -7.86 -6.69 5.63
C VAL A 251 -7.54 -5.26 5.22
N SER A 252 -8.18 -4.31 5.88
CA SER A 252 -7.77 -2.92 5.90
C SER A 252 -7.79 -2.41 7.34
N ASN A 253 -6.73 -1.71 7.75
CA ASN A 253 -6.58 -1.19 9.11
C ASN A 253 -6.05 0.25 9.08
N GLN A 254 -6.99 1.17 8.91
CA GLN A 254 -6.76 2.58 8.62
C GLN A 254 -6.93 3.40 9.89
N LYS A 255 -6.07 4.39 10.12
CA LYS A 255 -6.35 5.43 11.13
C LYS A 255 -7.41 6.39 10.59
N GLY A 256 -7.21 6.87 9.36
CA GLY A 256 -7.97 7.98 8.79
C GLY A 256 -7.51 9.34 9.36
N TYR A 257 -8.23 10.39 8.98
CA TYR A 257 -8.01 11.76 9.46
C TYR A 257 -8.44 11.98 10.91
#